data_AF-A0A3B6CD77-F1
#
_entry.id   AF-A0A3B6CD77-F1
#
_cell.length_a   1.000
_cell.length_b   1.000
_cell.length_c   1.000
_cell.angle_alpha   90.00
_cell.angle_beta   90.00
_cell.angle_gamma   90.00
#
_symmetry.space_group_name_H-M   'P 1'
#
loop_
_entity.id
_entity.type
_entity.pdbx_description
1 polymer ?
#
loop_
_entity_poly.entity_id
_entity_poly.type
_entity_poly.pdbx_seq_one_letter_code
_entity_poly.pdbx_strand_id
1 'polypeptide(L)'
;MSNLQCCTQVPIVDLEGKYVGICFVVNGYPPVVEFTPVLAKIYAKLKEVGEKFEVVAVSLDSDEESFNNSFSSMPWLAIPQGDKMCQKLVSYFELSDLPTLVLIGPDGKTLSSNIADIINEHGLDAWEGFPFNAEKLEILAEKAKAKAAAQTLESLLVTGDIDFVIGKDGAKVPVAELVGKTVLLYFSAKWCGPCRAFLPTLVDVYNKVKEKNSDFEIVFISSDRDQSSFDDFFSGMPWLAVPLEDDRKAYLKKKFKIRGIPSLVAIGPDGKTVNTDAKTSLAVHGADAFPFTSERIQELEKKIDEMAKGWPEKVKHELHEHELVLIRRPRPYGCDGCEEMGTSWSYNCAECDFDLHTKCALGEEKKGDEVNGQDAAAEAAAPAGYVCEGDVCRKA
;
A
#
# COMPACT_ATOMS: atom_id res chain seq x y z
N MET A 1 6.65 6.96 51.04
CA MET A 1 7.86 6.17 50.67
C MET A 1 7.41 5.12 49.66
N SER A 2 7.31 5.52 48.41
CA SER A 2 7.15 4.60 47.27
C SER A 2 8.55 4.34 46.73
N ASN A 3 8.96 3.08 46.72
CA ASN A 3 10.24 2.62 46.20
C ASN A 3 10.32 2.93 44.70
N LEU A 4 10.92 4.06 44.35
CA LEU A 4 11.51 4.27 43.03
C LEU A 4 12.66 3.28 42.90
N GLN A 5 12.40 2.22 42.14
CA GLN A 5 13.41 1.29 41.66
C GLN A 5 14.51 2.12 40.98
N CYS A 6 15.75 2.06 41.49
CA CYS A 6 16.87 2.82 40.98
C CYS A 6 17.00 2.65 39.45
N CYS A 7 16.67 3.69 38.68
CA CYS A 7 17.15 3.80 37.32
C CYS A 7 18.67 3.96 37.39
N THR A 8 19.41 2.94 36.96
CA THR A 8 20.87 3.00 36.86
C THR A 8 21.23 4.15 35.93
N GLN A 9 21.83 5.22 36.47
CA GLN A 9 22.30 6.33 35.66
C GLN A 9 23.51 5.87 34.84
N VAL A 10 23.48 6.14 33.54
CA VAL A 10 24.58 5.81 32.61
C VAL A 10 25.31 7.11 32.25
N PRO A 11 26.61 7.25 32.59
CA PRO A 11 27.44 8.37 32.16
C PRO A 11 27.48 8.50 30.63
N ILE A 12 27.43 9.72 30.09
CA ILE A 12 27.53 9.96 28.64
C ILE A 12 28.86 9.47 28.06
N VAL A 13 29.94 9.51 28.85
CA VAL A 13 31.25 8.97 28.46
C VAL A 13 31.20 7.47 28.11
N ASP A 14 30.23 6.73 28.65
CA ASP A 14 30.05 5.30 28.32
C ASP A 14 29.43 5.09 26.92
N LEU A 15 28.98 6.16 26.26
CA LEU A 15 28.51 6.17 24.88
C LEU A 15 29.60 6.59 23.89
N GLU A 16 30.72 7.15 24.34
CA GLU A 16 31.81 7.58 23.47
C GLU A 16 32.42 6.36 22.73
N GLY A 17 32.72 6.54 21.44
CA GLY A 17 33.25 5.46 20.61
C GLY A 17 32.24 4.36 20.25
N LYS A 18 30.95 4.55 20.56
CA LYS A 18 29.84 3.69 20.13
C LYS A 18 29.00 4.39 19.07
N TYR A 19 28.29 3.61 18.27
CA TYR A 19 27.16 4.12 17.51
C TYR A 19 25.97 4.36 18.45
N VAL A 20 25.30 5.50 18.30
CA VAL A 20 24.16 5.87 19.13
C VAL A 20 22.96 6.17 18.24
N GLY A 21 21.88 5.42 18.42
CA GLY A 21 20.58 5.69 17.82
C GLY A 21 19.74 6.57 18.73
N ILE A 22 19.48 7.83 18.35
CA ILE A 22 18.56 8.71 19.09
C ILE A 22 17.15 8.45 18.55
N CYS A 23 16.32 7.76 19.34
CA CYS A 23 14.99 7.32 18.94
C CYS A 23 13.92 8.23 19.54
N PHE A 24 13.15 8.92 18.72
CA PHE A 24 12.06 9.77 19.18
C PHE A 24 10.77 8.94 19.29
N VAL A 25 10.14 8.95 20.46
CA VAL A 25 8.98 8.11 20.77
C VAL A 25 7.80 8.94 21.27
N VAL A 26 6.61 8.56 20.82
CA VAL A 26 5.30 9.06 21.28
C VAL A 26 4.46 7.84 21.62
N ASN A 27 3.92 7.79 22.83
CA ASN A 27 3.11 6.66 23.25
C ASN A 27 1.76 6.63 22.55
N GLY A 28 1.34 5.42 22.17
CA GLY A 28 0.07 5.21 21.48
C GLY A 28 0.03 5.71 20.03
N TYR A 29 1.09 6.36 19.52
CA TYR A 29 1.14 6.75 18.11
C TYR A 29 1.40 5.52 17.23
N PRO A 30 0.46 5.08 16.36
CA PRO A 30 0.53 3.77 15.73
C PRO A 30 1.82 3.49 14.95
N PRO A 31 2.39 4.43 14.15
CA PRO A 31 3.67 4.20 13.48
C PRO A 31 4.83 3.88 14.44
N VAL A 32 4.87 4.50 15.62
CA VAL A 32 5.90 4.25 16.64
C VAL A 32 5.65 2.91 17.35
N VAL A 33 4.38 2.58 17.63
CA VAL A 33 3.98 1.29 18.21
C VAL A 33 4.37 0.12 17.31
N GLU A 34 4.26 0.27 15.98
CA GLU A 34 4.69 -0.75 15.02
C GLU A 34 6.22 -0.82 14.85
N PHE A 35 6.91 0.32 14.96
CA PHE A 35 8.35 0.45 14.75
C PHE A 35 9.19 -0.10 15.89
N THR A 36 8.87 0.25 17.13
CA THR A 36 9.70 -0.05 18.30
C THR A 36 9.98 -1.55 18.53
N PRO A 37 9.04 -2.49 18.31
CA PRO A 37 9.35 -3.92 18.43
C PRO A 37 10.32 -4.43 17.37
N VAL A 38 10.34 -3.83 16.17
CA VAL A 38 11.29 -4.17 15.11
C VAL A 38 12.67 -3.65 15.47
N LEU A 39 12.76 -2.38 15.92
CA LEU A 39 14.01 -1.80 16.39
C LEU A 39 14.62 -2.61 17.54
N ALA A 40 13.80 -3.08 18.50
CA ALA A 40 14.27 -3.89 19.62
C ALA A 40 14.92 -5.21 19.16
N LYS A 41 14.36 -5.85 18.13
CA LYS A 41 14.94 -7.07 17.53
C LYS A 41 16.25 -6.78 16.79
N ILE A 42 16.32 -5.67 16.05
CA ILE A 42 17.54 -5.22 15.38
C ILE A 42 18.63 -4.92 16.42
N TYR A 43 18.28 -4.19 17.47
CA TYR A 43 19.18 -3.86 18.57
C TYR A 43 19.75 -5.12 19.22
N ALA A 44 18.90 -6.11 19.53
CA ALA A 44 19.35 -7.40 20.06
C ALA A 44 20.30 -8.13 19.09
N LYS A 45 20.00 -8.14 17.79
CA LYS A 45 20.86 -8.74 16.75
C LYS A 45 22.23 -8.07 16.68
N LEU A 46 22.28 -6.74 16.70
CA LEU A 46 23.53 -5.97 16.68
C LEU A 46 24.37 -6.26 17.94
N LYS A 47 23.74 -6.33 19.11
CA LYS A 47 24.42 -6.74 20.35
C LYS A 47 24.98 -8.17 20.28
N GLU A 48 24.21 -9.11 19.72
CA GLU A 48 24.59 -10.52 19.56
C GLU A 48 25.86 -10.68 18.71
N VAL A 49 26.00 -9.90 17.64
CA VAL A 49 27.20 -9.91 16.77
C VAL A 49 28.34 -9.03 17.27
N GLY A 50 28.20 -8.41 18.46
CA GLY A 50 29.23 -7.61 19.10
C GLY A 50 29.35 -6.18 18.60
N GLU A 51 28.37 -5.67 17.85
CA GLU A 51 28.35 -4.27 17.43
C GLU A 51 28.16 -3.33 18.62
N LYS A 52 28.96 -2.27 18.64
CA LYS A 52 28.90 -1.23 19.68
C LYS A 52 27.78 -0.23 19.35
N PHE A 53 26.54 -0.69 19.45
CA PHE A 53 25.35 0.12 19.20
C PHE A 53 24.54 0.29 20.49
N GLU A 54 24.20 1.53 20.83
CA GLU A 54 23.26 1.88 21.90
C GLU A 54 22.08 2.65 21.31
N VAL A 55 20.89 2.48 21.88
CA VAL A 55 19.74 3.33 21.57
C VAL A 55 19.45 4.21 22.78
N VAL A 56 19.13 5.47 22.53
CA VAL A 56 18.71 6.46 23.52
C VAL A 56 17.35 6.98 23.10
N ALA A 57 16.32 6.62 23.86
CA ALA A 57 14.96 7.09 23.64
C ALA A 57 14.79 8.53 24.14
N VAL A 58 14.11 9.33 23.33
CA VAL A 58 13.68 10.69 23.64
C VAL A 58 12.16 10.69 23.60
N SER A 59 11.54 10.80 24.79
CA SER A 59 10.09 10.91 24.90
C SER A 59 9.62 12.27 24.42
N LEU A 60 8.58 12.27 23.58
CA LEU A 60 7.84 13.46 23.18
C LEU A 60 6.49 13.59 23.91
N ASP A 61 6.20 12.65 24.82
CA ASP A 61 4.97 12.68 25.61
C ASP A 61 5.05 13.72 26.73
N SER A 62 3.91 14.37 27.00
CA SER A 62 3.75 15.25 28.16
C SER A 62 3.49 14.50 29.46
N ASP A 63 3.06 13.23 29.39
CA ASP A 63 2.71 12.40 30.54
C ASP A 63 3.84 11.44 30.92
N GLU A 64 4.27 11.48 32.19
CA GLU A 64 5.42 10.73 32.70
C GLU A 64 5.12 9.29 33.05
N GLU A 65 3.88 9.02 33.48
CA GLU A 65 3.47 7.68 33.85
C GLU A 65 3.34 6.78 32.62
N SER A 66 2.74 7.30 31.54
CA SER A 66 2.63 6.58 30.27
C SER A 66 3.98 6.23 29.66
N PHE A 67 4.95 7.15 29.70
CA PHE A 67 6.30 6.89 29.21
C PHE A 67 7.02 5.83 30.03
N ASN A 68 7.03 5.95 31.35
CA ASN A 68 7.72 4.98 32.20
C ASN A 68 7.16 3.56 32.05
N ASN A 69 5.83 3.43 31.93
CA ASN A 69 5.18 2.13 31.71
C ASN A 69 5.61 1.51 30.36
N SER A 70 5.60 2.29 29.28
CA SER A 70 6.02 1.84 27.94
C SER A 70 7.53 1.52 27.90
N PHE A 71 8.35 2.41 28.47
CA PHE A 71 9.81 2.31 28.50
C PHE A 71 10.31 1.09 29.29
N SER A 72 9.61 0.68 30.36
CA SER A 72 10.01 -0.48 31.18
C SER A 72 10.19 -1.78 30.38
N SER A 73 9.55 -1.88 29.20
CA SER A 73 9.64 -3.02 28.30
C SER A 73 10.75 -2.90 27.25
N MET A 74 11.40 -1.74 27.14
CA MET A 74 12.37 -1.43 26.09
C MET A 74 13.81 -1.79 26.53
N PRO A 75 14.65 -2.35 25.63
CA PRO A 75 15.98 -2.85 25.98
C PRO A 75 17.08 -1.76 25.95
N TRP A 76 16.70 -0.49 25.85
CA TRP A 76 17.60 0.63 25.56
C TRP A 76 17.53 1.75 26.59
N LEU A 77 18.43 2.73 26.47
CA LEU A 77 18.53 3.87 27.38
C LEU A 77 17.45 4.91 27.08
N ALA A 78 17.21 5.84 28.00
CA ALA A 78 16.34 7.00 27.78
C ALA A 78 16.93 8.26 28.41
N ILE A 79 16.61 9.41 27.82
CA ILE A 79 16.76 10.69 28.49
C ILE A 79 15.63 10.81 29.52
N PRO A 80 15.93 11.22 30.78
CA PRO A 80 14.90 11.47 31.78
C PRO A 80 13.83 12.43 31.28
N GLN A 81 12.57 12.14 31.59
CA GLN A 81 11.47 12.98 31.16
C GLN A 81 11.51 14.36 31.83
N GLY A 82 11.09 15.38 31.09
CA GLY A 82 11.17 16.77 31.54
C GLY A 82 12.57 17.39 31.46
N ASP A 83 13.60 16.63 31.06
CA ASP A 83 14.90 17.21 30.75
C ASP A 83 14.78 18.15 29.53
N LYS A 84 15.34 19.36 29.66
CA LYS A 84 15.36 20.36 28.58
C LYS A 84 16.06 19.86 27.32
N MET A 85 16.91 18.84 27.46
CA MET A 85 17.57 18.16 26.34
C MET A 85 16.56 17.55 25.37
N CYS A 86 15.43 17.00 25.82
CA CYS A 86 14.42 16.41 24.94
C CYS A 86 13.93 17.44 23.92
N GLN A 87 13.53 18.63 24.39
CA GLN A 87 13.09 19.73 23.51
C GLN A 87 14.23 20.26 22.63
N LYS A 88 15.45 20.35 23.17
CA LYS A 88 16.61 20.79 22.39
C LYS A 88 16.92 19.87 21.23
N LEU A 89 16.85 18.55 21.44
CA LEU A 89 17.11 17.55 20.39
C LEU A 89 16.03 17.58 19.32
N VAL A 90 14.76 17.81 19.69
CA VAL A 90 13.66 17.99 18.75
C VAL A 90 13.94 19.14 17.79
N SER A 91 14.34 20.30 18.32
CA SER A 91 14.68 21.45 17.50
C SER A 91 15.97 21.25 16.71
N TYR A 92 16.99 20.62 17.30
CA TYR A 92 18.29 20.43 16.67
C TYR A 92 18.24 19.52 15.44
N PHE A 93 17.43 18.46 15.50
CA PHE A 93 17.26 17.52 14.37
C PHE A 93 16.09 17.87 13.46
N GLU A 94 15.42 19.01 13.67
CA GLU A 94 14.33 19.50 12.83
C GLU A 94 13.27 18.42 12.55
N LEU A 95 12.80 17.75 13.61
CA LEU A 95 11.84 16.64 13.49
C LEU A 95 10.58 17.06 12.71
N SER A 96 10.36 16.41 11.58
CA SER A 96 9.18 16.60 10.72
C SER A 96 8.23 15.41 10.74
N ASP A 97 8.71 14.20 11.08
CA ASP A 97 7.95 12.97 10.99
C ASP A 97 8.29 11.95 12.09
N LEU A 98 7.39 10.99 12.29
CA LEU A 98 7.56 9.89 13.24
C LEU A 98 7.17 8.54 12.61
N PRO A 99 7.88 7.44 12.94
CA PRO A 99 9.04 7.37 13.83
C PRO A 99 10.31 8.02 13.25
N THR A 100 11.17 8.57 14.11
CA THR A 100 12.51 9.06 13.73
C THR A 100 13.59 8.40 14.59
N LEU A 101 14.62 7.89 13.92
CA LEU A 101 15.81 7.32 14.53
C LEU A 101 17.06 7.96 13.90
N VAL A 102 17.68 8.90 14.61
CA VAL A 102 18.93 9.54 14.17
C VAL A 102 20.09 8.61 14.50
N LEU A 103 21.00 8.39 13.55
CA LEU A 103 22.21 7.61 13.80
C LEU A 103 23.42 8.52 14.00
N ILE A 104 24.05 8.40 15.16
CA ILE A 104 25.31 9.06 15.52
C ILE A 104 26.44 8.04 15.44
N GLY A 105 27.55 8.42 14.81
CA GLY A 105 28.75 7.61 14.68
C GLY A 105 29.63 7.63 15.94
N PRO A 106 30.62 6.72 16.03
CA PRO A 106 31.57 6.67 17.14
C PRO A 106 32.37 7.96 17.35
N ASP A 107 32.48 8.80 16.32
CA ASP A 107 33.14 10.11 16.35
C ASP A 107 32.21 11.25 16.82
N GLY A 108 30.97 10.93 17.20
CA GLY A 108 29.96 11.87 17.66
C GLY A 108 29.24 12.62 16.54
N LYS A 109 29.52 12.34 15.27
CA LYS A 109 28.85 13.00 14.14
C LYS A 109 27.58 12.28 13.75
N THR A 110 26.60 13.04 13.27
CA THR A 110 25.39 12.49 12.65
C THR A 110 25.76 11.80 11.34
N LEU A 111 25.52 10.49 11.26
CA LEU A 111 25.70 9.68 10.06
C LEU A 111 24.44 9.65 9.20
N SER A 112 23.26 9.65 9.84
CA SER A 112 21.97 9.73 9.18
C SER A 112 20.95 10.44 10.07
N SER A 113 20.16 11.32 9.47
CA SER A 113 19.10 12.07 10.16
C SER A 113 17.87 11.22 10.47
N ASN A 114 17.61 10.17 9.68
CA ASN A 114 16.54 9.23 9.98
C ASN A 114 16.77 7.86 9.31
N ILE A 115 17.12 6.84 10.09
CA ILE A 115 17.21 5.45 9.60
C ILE A 115 15.90 4.67 9.81
N ALA A 116 14.85 5.31 10.35
CA ALA A 116 13.57 4.64 10.58
C ALA A 116 12.92 4.17 9.27
N ASP A 117 13.09 4.91 8.17
CA ASP A 117 12.57 4.53 6.85
C ASP A 117 13.20 3.23 6.34
N ILE A 118 14.51 3.05 6.55
CA ILE A 118 15.22 1.81 6.17
C ILE A 118 14.68 0.63 6.97
N ILE A 119 14.45 0.82 8.27
CA ILE A 119 13.87 -0.22 9.14
C ILE A 119 12.41 -0.51 8.76
N ASN A 120 11.61 0.51 8.44
CA ASN A 120 10.24 0.34 7.96
C ASN A 120 10.20 -0.38 6.61
N GLU A 121 11.20 -0.15 5.77
CA GLU A 121 11.29 -0.74 4.45
C GLU A 121 11.70 -2.21 4.50
N HIS A 122 12.78 -2.51 5.21
CA HIS A 122 13.42 -3.83 5.23
C HIS A 122 13.04 -4.68 6.46
N GLY A 123 12.32 -4.12 7.42
CA GLY A 123 11.91 -4.81 8.64
C GLY A 123 13.12 -5.29 9.44
N LEU A 124 13.10 -6.55 9.87
CA LEU A 124 14.21 -7.12 10.63
C LEU A 124 15.51 -7.10 9.82
N ASP A 125 15.46 -7.43 8.53
CA ASP A 125 16.62 -7.56 7.63
C ASP A 125 17.48 -6.28 7.58
N ALA A 126 16.93 -5.11 7.97
CA ALA A 126 17.64 -3.84 8.07
C ALA A 126 18.90 -3.91 8.98
N TRP A 127 18.96 -4.86 9.93
CA TRP A 127 20.13 -5.03 10.80
C TRP A 127 21.43 -5.25 10.02
N GLU A 128 21.38 -5.90 8.85
CA GLU A 128 22.55 -6.16 8.00
C GLU A 128 23.04 -4.91 7.26
N GLY A 129 22.19 -3.89 7.20
CA GLY A 129 22.52 -2.59 6.65
C GLY A 129 23.35 -1.74 7.56
N PHE A 130 23.56 -2.11 8.83
CA PHE A 130 24.34 -1.33 9.78
C PHE A 130 25.81 -1.15 9.34
N PRO A 131 26.42 0.06 9.46
CA PRO A 131 25.90 1.30 10.06
C PRO A 131 25.17 2.22 9.06
N PHE A 132 24.49 1.66 8.07
CA PHE A 132 23.64 2.33 7.07
C PHE A 132 24.40 3.29 6.16
N ASN A 133 25.63 2.95 5.83
CA ASN A 133 26.41 3.63 4.79
C ASN A 133 26.02 3.10 3.39
N ALA A 134 26.46 3.80 2.33
CA ALA A 134 26.08 3.47 0.95
C ALA A 134 26.37 2.00 0.57
N GLU A 135 27.54 1.47 0.93
CA GLU A 135 27.94 0.08 0.66
C GLU A 135 27.00 -0.93 1.32
N LYS A 136 26.66 -0.71 2.61
CA LYS A 136 25.76 -1.60 3.34
C LYS A 136 24.31 -1.52 2.84
N LEU A 137 23.87 -0.34 2.42
CA LEU A 137 22.55 -0.16 1.83
C LEU A 137 22.45 -0.83 0.45
N GLU A 138 23.54 -0.83 -0.33
CA GLU A 138 23.61 -1.57 -1.60
C GLU A 138 23.48 -3.08 -1.36
N ILE A 139 24.17 -3.63 -0.36
CA ILE A 139 24.04 -5.04 0.03
C ILE A 139 22.59 -5.37 0.44
N LEU A 140 21.92 -4.51 1.22
CA LEU A 140 20.52 -4.69 1.57
C LEU A 140 19.59 -4.69 0.35
N ALA A 141 19.80 -3.76 -0.57
CA ALA A 141 19.04 -3.66 -1.81
C ALA A 141 19.23 -4.91 -2.69
N GLU A 142 20.47 -5.40 -2.83
CA GLU A 142 20.76 -6.64 -3.56
C GLU A 142 20.10 -7.86 -2.92
N LYS A 143 20.13 -7.98 -1.59
CA LYS A 143 19.44 -9.05 -0.87
C LYS A 143 17.93 -8.97 -1.02
N ALA A 144 17.35 -7.79 -0.93
CA ALA A 144 15.93 -7.57 -1.16
C ALA A 144 15.53 -7.98 -2.59
N LYS A 145 16.35 -7.60 -3.59
CA LYS A 145 16.18 -8.01 -4.99
C LYS A 145 16.30 -9.52 -5.18
N ALA A 146 17.29 -10.16 -4.56
CA ALA A 146 17.46 -11.61 -4.60
C ALA A 146 16.27 -12.34 -3.95
N LYS A 147 15.79 -11.85 -2.80
CA LYS A 147 14.61 -12.37 -2.10
C LYS A 147 13.34 -12.22 -2.93
N ALA A 148 13.17 -11.09 -3.63
CA ALA A 148 12.05 -10.88 -4.55
C ALA A 148 12.16 -11.80 -5.77
N ALA A 149 13.36 -12.00 -6.32
CA ALA A 149 13.59 -12.88 -7.46
C ALA A 149 13.39 -14.37 -7.11
N ALA A 150 13.70 -14.77 -5.87
CA ALA A 150 13.49 -16.11 -5.34
C ALA A 150 12.08 -16.34 -4.78
N GLN A 151 11.22 -15.33 -4.78
CA GLN A 151 9.85 -15.47 -4.31
C GLN A 151 9.10 -16.46 -5.19
N THR A 152 8.45 -17.43 -4.56
CA THR A 152 7.46 -18.31 -5.20
C THR A 152 6.10 -18.17 -4.52
N LEU A 153 5.05 -18.72 -5.12
CA LEU A 153 3.72 -18.73 -4.51
C LEU A 153 3.73 -19.50 -3.20
N GLU A 154 4.44 -20.62 -3.15
CA GLU A 154 4.59 -21.46 -1.96
C GLU A 154 5.35 -20.73 -0.86
N SER A 155 6.38 -19.94 -1.19
CA SER A 155 7.08 -19.12 -0.19
C SER A 155 6.18 -18.08 0.50
N LEU A 156 5.05 -17.75 -0.11
CA LEU A 156 4.04 -16.84 0.45
C LEU A 156 2.91 -17.58 1.17
N LEU A 157 2.43 -18.70 0.61
CA LEU A 157 1.22 -19.38 1.05
C LEU A 157 1.47 -20.69 1.79
N VAL A 158 2.70 -21.19 1.90
CA VAL A 158 3.02 -22.39 2.70
C VAL A 158 3.71 -21.98 4.00
N THR A 159 3.28 -22.54 5.13
CA THR A 159 3.92 -22.29 6.43
C THR A 159 3.90 -23.55 7.28
N GLY A 160 5.09 -24.11 7.56
CA GLY A 160 5.19 -25.42 8.21
C GLY A 160 4.44 -26.48 7.41
N ASP A 161 3.52 -27.18 8.06
CA ASP A 161 2.67 -28.21 7.45
C ASP A 161 1.37 -27.65 6.83
N ILE A 162 1.17 -26.32 6.85
CA ILE A 162 0.00 -25.67 6.25
C ILE A 162 0.32 -25.32 4.81
N ASP A 163 -0.08 -26.20 3.89
CA ASP A 163 0.18 -26.12 2.45
C ASP A 163 -1.09 -25.97 1.60
N PHE A 164 -2.20 -25.57 2.21
CA PHE A 164 -3.51 -25.46 1.55
C PHE A 164 -4.19 -24.11 1.81
N VAL A 165 -5.11 -23.76 0.92
CA VAL A 165 -6.16 -22.75 1.11
C VAL A 165 -7.53 -23.46 1.14
N ILE A 166 -8.59 -22.77 1.52
CA ILE A 166 -9.94 -23.33 1.59
C ILE A 166 -10.80 -22.81 0.44
N GLY A 167 -11.52 -23.73 -0.20
CA GLY A 167 -12.60 -23.43 -1.12
C GLY A 167 -13.94 -23.36 -0.39
N LYS A 168 -15.02 -23.46 -1.16
CA LYS A 168 -16.37 -23.57 -0.62
C LYS A 168 -16.51 -24.80 0.28
N ASP A 169 -17.37 -24.65 1.28
CA ASP A 169 -17.70 -25.69 2.27
C ASP A 169 -16.48 -26.21 3.05
N GLY A 170 -15.38 -25.44 3.09
CA GLY A 170 -14.15 -25.79 3.81
C GLY A 170 -13.26 -26.80 3.09
N ALA A 171 -13.51 -27.08 1.81
CA ALA A 171 -12.68 -27.98 1.01
C ALA A 171 -11.22 -27.47 0.98
N LYS A 172 -10.27 -28.30 1.38
CA LYS A 172 -8.84 -27.95 1.33
C LYS A 172 -8.32 -28.08 -0.09
N VAL A 173 -7.80 -26.99 -0.64
CA VAL A 173 -7.16 -26.92 -1.95
C VAL A 173 -5.66 -26.73 -1.73
N PRO A 174 -4.81 -27.70 -2.13
CA PRO A 174 -3.36 -27.57 -2.04
C PRO A 174 -2.86 -26.32 -2.77
N VAL A 175 -1.92 -25.58 -2.17
CA VAL A 175 -1.27 -24.42 -2.79
C VAL A 175 -0.57 -24.81 -4.10
N ALA A 176 -0.09 -26.05 -4.20
CA ALA A 176 0.50 -26.60 -5.42
C ALA A 176 -0.45 -26.53 -6.64
N GLU A 177 -1.77 -26.57 -6.44
CA GLU A 177 -2.76 -26.42 -7.52
C GLU A 177 -2.91 -24.97 -8.02
N LEU A 178 -2.34 -24.01 -7.31
CA LEU A 178 -2.31 -22.60 -7.67
C LEU A 178 -1.01 -22.17 -8.35
N VAL A 179 0.04 -22.98 -8.25
CA VAL A 179 1.33 -22.72 -8.88
C VAL A 179 1.14 -22.70 -10.40
N GLY A 180 1.73 -21.70 -11.06
CA GLY A 180 1.53 -21.49 -12.50
C GLY A 180 0.30 -20.65 -12.86
N LYS A 181 -0.56 -20.29 -11.89
CA LYS A 181 -1.70 -19.39 -12.10
C LYS A 181 -1.34 -17.95 -11.72
N THR A 182 -2.03 -17.00 -12.34
CA THR A 182 -2.08 -15.64 -11.81
C THR A 182 -3.01 -15.61 -10.61
N VAL A 183 -2.53 -15.20 -9.44
CA VAL A 183 -3.31 -15.19 -8.19
C VAL A 183 -3.43 -13.77 -7.65
N LEU A 184 -4.65 -13.30 -7.38
CA LEU A 184 -4.85 -12.10 -6.56
C LEU A 184 -4.98 -12.48 -5.09
N LEU A 185 -4.18 -11.87 -4.23
CA LEU A 185 -4.36 -11.89 -2.79
C LEU A 185 -5.30 -10.75 -2.39
N TYR A 186 -6.50 -11.09 -1.93
CA TYR A 186 -7.57 -10.14 -1.62
C TYR A 186 -7.69 -9.91 -0.12
N PHE A 187 -7.17 -8.78 0.36
CA PHE A 187 -7.26 -8.37 1.75
C PHE A 187 -8.55 -7.59 1.98
N SER A 188 -9.45 -8.14 2.81
CA SER A 188 -10.80 -7.60 2.97
C SER A 188 -11.45 -8.07 4.29
N ALA A 189 -12.64 -7.57 4.59
CA ALA A 189 -13.43 -8.00 5.74
C ALA A 189 -14.91 -7.65 5.59
N LYS A 190 -15.78 -8.42 6.25
CA LYS A 190 -17.22 -8.17 6.28
C LYS A 190 -17.56 -6.83 6.91
N TRP A 191 -16.92 -6.47 8.01
CA TRP A 191 -17.22 -5.24 8.76
C TRP A 191 -16.85 -3.96 7.98
N CYS A 192 -16.00 -4.07 6.97
CA CYS A 192 -15.51 -2.96 6.17
C CYS A 192 -16.52 -2.53 5.08
N GLY A 193 -17.08 -1.32 5.20
CA GLY A 193 -18.04 -0.78 4.23
C GLY A 193 -17.53 -0.72 2.78
N PRO A 194 -16.36 -0.08 2.52
CA PRO A 194 -15.76 -0.04 1.19
C PRO A 194 -15.46 -1.43 0.60
N CYS A 195 -15.17 -2.41 1.45
CA CYS A 195 -14.93 -3.78 1.04
C CYS A 195 -16.19 -4.44 0.48
N ARG A 196 -17.32 -4.28 1.17
CA ARG A 196 -18.63 -4.77 0.69
C ARG A 196 -19.04 -4.07 -0.60
N ALA A 197 -18.79 -2.77 -0.73
CA ALA A 197 -19.09 -2.02 -1.95
C ALA A 197 -18.25 -2.46 -3.15
N PHE A 198 -16.99 -2.87 -2.92
CA PHE A 198 -16.08 -3.32 -3.99
C PHE A 198 -16.28 -4.78 -4.41
N LEU A 199 -16.86 -5.62 -3.55
CA LEU A 199 -17.01 -7.05 -3.81
C LEU A 199 -17.76 -7.36 -5.14
N PRO A 200 -18.90 -6.73 -5.47
CA PRO A 200 -19.59 -7.00 -6.73
C PRO A 200 -18.73 -6.72 -7.97
N THR A 201 -17.96 -5.62 -7.96
CA THR A 201 -17.02 -5.29 -9.04
C THR A 201 -15.94 -6.35 -9.18
N LEU A 202 -15.40 -6.85 -8.07
CA LEU A 202 -14.36 -7.88 -8.09
C LEU A 202 -14.92 -9.23 -8.60
N VAL A 203 -16.16 -9.58 -8.25
CA VAL A 203 -16.85 -10.78 -8.75
C VAL A 203 -17.07 -10.70 -10.27
N ASP A 204 -17.55 -9.56 -10.78
CA ASP A 204 -17.74 -9.35 -12.23
C ASP A 204 -16.43 -9.53 -13.00
N VAL A 205 -15.36 -8.89 -12.52
CA VAL A 205 -14.03 -9.03 -13.11
C VAL A 205 -13.56 -10.48 -13.05
N TYR A 206 -13.70 -11.14 -11.90
CA TYR A 206 -13.27 -12.52 -11.73
C TYR A 206 -13.89 -13.41 -12.79
N ASN A 207 -15.21 -13.31 -12.97
CA ASN A 207 -15.93 -14.09 -13.98
C ASN A 207 -15.44 -13.78 -15.40
N LYS A 208 -15.33 -12.50 -15.77
CA LYS A 208 -14.84 -12.07 -17.09
C LYS A 208 -13.42 -12.55 -17.40
N VAL A 209 -12.52 -12.54 -16.42
CA VAL A 209 -11.17 -13.06 -16.59
C VAL A 209 -11.19 -14.58 -16.71
N LYS A 210 -11.94 -15.29 -15.85
CA LYS A 210 -12.05 -16.76 -15.87
C LYS A 210 -12.67 -17.32 -17.13
N GLU A 211 -13.59 -16.60 -17.76
CA GLU A 211 -14.16 -16.96 -19.07
C GLU A 211 -13.09 -17.07 -20.16
N LYS A 212 -12.05 -16.24 -20.09
CA LYS A 212 -10.97 -16.18 -21.09
C LYS A 212 -9.70 -16.93 -20.65
N ASN A 213 -9.47 -17.06 -19.34
CA ASN A 213 -8.26 -17.62 -18.75
C ASN A 213 -8.60 -18.46 -17.51
N SER A 214 -8.53 -19.79 -17.64
CA SER A 214 -8.78 -20.71 -16.51
C SER A 214 -7.71 -20.59 -15.42
N ASP A 215 -6.50 -20.17 -15.78
CA ASP A 215 -5.32 -20.06 -14.91
C ASP A 215 -5.27 -18.74 -14.14
N PHE A 216 -6.44 -18.33 -13.65
CA PHE A 216 -6.63 -17.19 -12.77
C PHE A 216 -7.34 -17.64 -11.49
N GLU A 217 -6.92 -17.11 -10.34
CA GLU A 217 -7.60 -17.36 -9.07
C GLU A 217 -7.50 -16.16 -8.11
N ILE A 218 -8.41 -16.09 -7.14
CA ILE A 218 -8.34 -15.14 -6.03
C ILE A 218 -8.25 -15.91 -4.71
N VAL A 219 -7.40 -15.45 -3.81
CA VAL A 219 -7.28 -15.97 -2.43
C VAL A 219 -7.66 -14.85 -1.47
N PHE A 220 -8.79 -15.00 -0.82
CA PHE A 220 -9.31 -14.08 0.20
C PHE A 220 -8.53 -14.22 1.52
N ILE A 221 -8.09 -13.08 2.04
CA ILE A 221 -7.35 -12.94 3.29
C ILE A 221 -8.18 -12.04 4.21
N SER A 222 -8.94 -12.68 5.10
CA SER A 222 -9.90 -11.98 5.95
C SER A 222 -9.25 -11.26 7.15
N SER A 223 -9.70 -10.03 7.39
CA SER A 223 -9.49 -9.28 8.64
C SER A 223 -10.71 -9.32 9.58
N ASP A 224 -11.66 -10.24 9.36
CA ASP A 224 -12.76 -10.50 10.28
C ASP A 224 -12.24 -11.09 11.60
N ARG A 225 -13.04 -10.94 12.66
CA ARG A 225 -12.66 -11.30 14.04
C ARG A 225 -13.35 -12.56 14.53
N ASP A 226 -14.27 -13.11 13.75
CA ASP A 226 -15.08 -14.26 14.11
C ASP A 226 -15.48 -15.07 12.87
N GLN A 227 -15.67 -16.37 13.07
CA GLN A 227 -15.95 -17.33 11.99
C GLN A 227 -17.27 -17.06 11.28
N SER A 228 -18.30 -16.57 12.00
CA SER A 228 -19.61 -16.30 11.40
C SER A 228 -19.55 -15.12 10.41
N SER A 229 -18.84 -14.05 10.78
CA SER A 229 -18.58 -12.93 9.87
C SER A 229 -17.75 -13.36 8.67
N PHE A 230 -16.72 -14.19 8.88
CA PHE A 230 -15.93 -14.76 7.79
C PHE A 230 -16.80 -15.57 6.82
N ASP A 231 -17.56 -16.54 7.33
CA ASP A 231 -18.35 -17.47 6.53
C ASP A 231 -19.43 -16.74 5.72
N ASP A 232 -20.17 -15.82 6.35
CA ASP A 232 -21.21 -15.05 5.68
C ASP A 232 -20.66 -14.22 4.52
N PHE A 233 -19.52 -13.55 4.72
CA PHE A 233 -18.93 -12.73 3.66
C PHE A 233 -18.26 -13.56 2.57
N PHE A 234 -17.54 -14.63 2.96
CA PHE A 234 -16.91 -15.56 2.03
C PHE A 234 -17.94 -16.33 1.19
N SER A 235 -19.17 -16.52 1.69
CA SER A 235 -20.26 -17.18 0.95
C SER A 235 -20.54 -16.48 -0.40
N GLY A 236 -20.39 -15.16 -0.47
CA GLY A 236 -20.60 -14.35 -1.68
C GLY A 236 -19.43 -14.34 -2.68
N MET A 237 -18.32 -15.02 -2.38
CA MET A 237 -17.10 -15.00 -3.19
C MET A 237 -16.91 -16.29 -3.99
N PRO A 238 -16.74 -16.29 -5.33
CA PRO A 238 -16.61 -17.52 -6.12
C PRO A 238 -15.21 -18.18 -6.05
N TRP A 239 -14.33 -17.73 -5.15
CA TRP A 239 -12.91 -18.07 -5.11
C TRP A 239 -12.47 -18.66 -3.76
N LEU A 240 -11.16 -18.79 -3.53
CA LEU A 240 -10.56 -19.47 -2.37
C LEU A 240 -10.26 -18.50 -1.22
N ALA A 241 -9.95 -19.00 -0.03
CA ALA A 241 -9.56 -18.19 1.12
C ALA A 241 -8.45 -18.84 1.95
N VAL A 242 -7.68 -18.02 2.66
CA VAL A 242 -6.89 -18.49 3.81
C VAL A 242 -7.86 -18.69 4.99
N PRO A 243 -7.74 -19.78 5.77
CA PRO A 243 -8.55 -19.99 6.98
C PRO A 243 -8.51 -18.78 7.93
N LEU A 244 -9.58 -18.58 8.70
CA LEU A 244 -9.66 -17.41 9.58
C LEU A 244 -8.59 -17.45 10.69
N GLU A 245 -8.38 -18.57 11.34
CA GLU A 245 -7.40 -18.74 12.42
C GLU A 245 -6.03 -19.18 11.85
N ASP A 246 -5.47 -18.37 10.95
CA ASP A 246 -4.21 -18.67 10.26
C ASP A 246 -3.22 -17.50 10.33
N ASP A 247 -2.03 -17.77 10.88
CA ASP A 247 -0.96 -16.78 11.07
C ASP A 247 -0.37 -16.25 9.76
N ARG A 248 -0.53 -16.99 8.64
CA ARG A 248 -0.12 -16.54 7.31
C ARG A 248 -0.73 -15.18 6.96
N LYS A 249 -1.95 -14.90 7.44
CA LYS A 249 -2.62 -13.61 7.20
C LYS A 249 -1.81 -12.43 7.74
N ALA A 250 -1.27 -12.56 8.96
CA ALA A 250 -0.44 -11.51 9.58
C ALA A 250 0.88 -11.34 8.83
N TYR A 251 1.52 -12.44 8.43
CA TYR A 251 2.71 -12.43 7.59
C TYR A 251 2.45 -11.72 6.25
N LEU A 252 1.41 -12.11 5.52
CA LEU A 252 1.06 -11.56 4.21
C LEU A 252 0.72 -10.06 4.30
N LYS A 253 -0.07 -9.67 5.31
CA LYS A 253 -0.40 -8.25 5.56
C LYS A 253 0.88 -7.42 5.75
N LYS A 254 1.84 -7.93 6.54
CA LYS A 254 3.12 -7.26 6.78
C LYS A 254 4.01 -7.25 5.53
N LYS A 255 4.16 -8.40 4.87
CA LYS A 255 4.98 -8.60 3.67
C LYS A 255 4.60 -7.62 2.56
N PHE A 256 3.30 -7.39 2.35
CA PHE A 256 2.79 -6.49 1.33
C PHE A 256 2.43 -5.09 1.87
N LYS A 257 2.82 -4.78 3.12
CA LYS A 257 2.62 -3.46 3.75
C LYS A 257 1.16 -2.98 3.64
N ILE A 258 0.19 -3.87 3.84
CA ILE A 258 -1.24 -3.59 3.71
C ILE A 258 -1.71 -2.71 4.88
N ARG A 259 -1.88 -1.42 4.62
CA ARG A 259 -2.30 -0.40 5.60
C ARG A 259 -3.82 -0.21 5.67
N GLY A 260 -4.55 -0.57 4.61
CA GLY A 260 -6.00 -0.42 4.52
C GLY A 260 -6.62 -1.56 3.72
N ILE A 261 -7.95 -1.69 3.80
CA ILE A 261 -8.74 -2.65 3.04
C ILE A 261 -9.93 -1.92 2.37
N PRO A 262 -10.41 -2.37 1.19
CA PRO A 262 -9.93 -3.52 0.44
C PRO A 262 -8.59 -3.22 -0.27
N SER A 263 -7.73 -4.24 -0.36
CA SER A 263 -6.47 -4.22 -1.12
C SER A 263 -6.30 -5.51 -1.92
N LEU A 264 -5.64 -5.41 -3.08
CA LEU A 264 -5.33 -6.54 -3.96
C LEU A 264 -3.85 -6.52 -4.34
N VAL A 265 -3.19 -7.65 -4.16
CA VAL A 265 -1.82 -7.89 -4.63
C VAL A 265 -1.87 -8.99 -5.69
N ALA A 266 -1.30 -8.73 -6.86
CA ALA A 266 -1.21 -9.70 -7.95
C ALA A 266 0.12 -10.45 -7.90
N ILE A 267 0.01 -11.77 -7.91
CA ILE A 267 1.12 -12.72 -8.03
C ILE A 267 1.02 -13.35 -9.43
N GLY A 268 2.10 -13.30 -10.19
CA GLY A 268 2.19 -13.89 -11.51
C GLY A 268 2.32 -15.42 -11.47
N PRO A 269 2.22 -16.09 -12.63
CA PRO A 269 2.32 -17.54 -12.73
C PRO A 269 3.68 -18.10 -12.28
N ASP A 270 4.73 -17.29 -12.30
CA ASP A 270 6.06 -17.64 -11.78
C ASP A 270 6.19 -17.50 -10.25
N GLY A 271 5.12 -17.12 -9.55
CA GLY A 271 5.10 -16.90 -8.11
C GLY A 271 5.65 -15.55 -7.66
N LYS A 272 6.03 -14.66 -8.59
CA LYS A 272 6.54 -13.33 -8.26
C LYS A 272 5.40 -12.31 -8.15
N THR A 273 5.60 -11.32 -7.30
CA THR A 273 4.68 -10.19 -7.18
C THR A 273 4.79 -9.31 -8.42
N VAL A 274 3.70 -9.16 -9.16
CA VAL A 274 3.66 -8.33 -10.38
C VAL A 274 3.04 -6.95 -10.14
N ASN A 275 2.16 -6.82 -9.13
CA ASN A 275 1.54 -5.55 -8.77
C ASN A 275 1.02 -5.56 -7.32
N THR A 276 1.39 -4.57 -6.51
CA THR A 276 0.96 -4.45 -5.11
C THR A 276 -0.29 -3.59 -4.90
N ASP A 277 -0.79 -2.92 -5.94
CA ASP A 277 -2.00 -2.10 -5.95
C ASP A 277 -2.94 -2.48 -7.12
N ALA A 278 -3.14 -3.78 -7.31
CA ALA A 278 -3.97 -4.31 -8.40
C ALA A 278 -5.43 -3.84 -8.32
N LYS A 279 -5.89 -3.39 -7.14
CA LYS A 279 -7.22 -2.83 -6.92
C LYS A 279 -7.42 -1.55 -7.73
N THR A 280 -6.44 -0.65 -7.75
CA THR A 280 -6.53 0.60 -8.52
C THR A 280 -6.56 0.29 -10.02
N SER A 281 -5.67 -0.60 -10.49
CA SER A 281 -5.68 -1.08 -11.87
C SER A 281 -7.04 -1.67 -12.27
N LEU A 282 -7.65 -2.43 -11.37
CA LEU A 282 -8.98 -3.02 -11.57
C LEU A 282 -10.10 -1.98 -11.62
N ALA A 283 -10.07 -1.00 -10.73
CA ALA A 283 -11.07 0.05 -10.68
C ALA A 283 -11.07 0.91 -11.95
N VAL A 284 -9.91 1.08 -12.58
CA VAL A 284 -9.76 1.90 -13.79
C VAL A 284 -9.99 1.08 -15.07
N HIS A 285 -9.41 -0.13 -15.16
CA HIS A 285 -9.35 -0.90 -16.41
C HIS A 285 -10.18 -2.19 -16.38
N GLY A 286 -10.83 -2.52 -15.26
CA GLY A 286 -11.63 -3.74 -15.14
C GLY A 286 -10.84 -5.02 -15.44
N ALA A 287 -11.45 -5.95 -16.17
CA ALA A 287 -10.84 -7.23 -16.54
C ALA A 287 -9.65 -7.09 -17.50
N ASP A 288 -9.55 -6.00 -18.26
CA ASP A 288 -8.45 -5.76 -19.21
C ASP A 288 -7.11 -5.54 -18.51
N ALA A 289 -7.15 -5.20 -17.21
CA ALA A 289 -5.99 -5.10 -16.35
C ALA A 289 -5.22 -6.43 -16.26
N PHE A 290 -5.86 -7.58 -16.43
CA PHE A 290 -5.19 -8.89 -16.43
C PHE A 290 -4.07 -8.93 -17.49
N PRO A 291 -2.86 -9.46 -17.18
CA PRO A 291 -2.45 -10.20 -15.97
C PRO A 291 -1.92 -9.32 -14.82
N PHE A 292 -2.30 -8.04 -14.79
CA PHE A 292 -1.98 -7.04 -13.77
C PHE A 292 -0.50 -6.67 -13.71
N THR A 293 0.28 -6.96 -14.75
CA THR A 293 1.69 -6.56 -14.81
C THR A 293 1.82 -5.07 -15.11
N SER A 294 2.89 -4.45 -14.62
CA SER A 294 3.19 -3.04 -14.88
C SER A 294 3.20 -2.71 -16.38
N GLU A 295 3.74 -3.60 -17.21
CA GLU A 295 3.80 -3.43 -18.67
C GLU A 295 2.39 -3.41 -19.27
N ARG A 296 1.49 -4.26 -18.79
CA ARG A 296 0.10 -4.29 -19.25
C ARG A 296 -0.64 -3.02 -18.85
N ILE A 297 -0.46 -2.56 -17.61
CA ILE A 297 -1.09 -1.32 -17.14
C ILE A 297 -0.58 -0.11 -17.95
N GLN A 298 0.72 -0.02 -18.19
CA GLN A 298 1.30 1.04 -19.03
C GLN A 298 0.77 1.02 -20.47
N GLU A 299 0.56 -0.17 -21.05
CA GLU A 299 -0.06 -0.31 -22.38
C GLU A 299 -1.48 0.27 -22.40
N LEU A 300 -2.29 -0.05 -21.38
CA LEU A 300 -3.67 0.44 -21.26
C LEU A 300 -3.70 1.95 -21.03
N GLU A 301 -2.85 2.47 -20.13
CA GLU A 301 -2.72 3.90 -19.88
C GLU A 301 -2.35 4.65 -21.15
N LYS A 302 -1.37 4.16 -21.91
CA LYS A 302 -1.00 4.75 -23.20
C LYS A 302 -2.17 4.76 -24.19
N LYS A 303 -2.93 3.66 -24.30
CA LYS A 303 -4.12 3.63 -25.18
C LYS A 303 -5.13 4.69 -24.77
N ILE A 304 -5.35 4.84 -23.47
CA ILE A 304 -6.30 5.83 -22.95
C ILE A 304 -5.80 7.27 -23.18
N ASP A 305 -4.50 7.53 -23.07
CA ASP A 305 -3.92 8.83 -23.36
C ASP A 305 -3.97 9.17 -24.87
N GLU A 306 -3.79 8.16 -25.73
CA GLU A 306 -3.96 8.33 -27.19
C GLU A 306 -5.42 8.67 -27.56
N MET A 307 -6.42 8.11 -26.87
CA MET A 307 -7.83 8.44 -27.10
C MET A 307 -8.14 9.93 -26.86
N ALA A 308 -7.44 10.56 -25.91
CA ALA A 308 -7.67 11.97 -25.57
C ALA A 308 -7.15 12.95 -26.63
N LYS A 309 -6.22 12.55 -27.51
CA LYS A 309 -5.63 13.45 -28.53
C LYS A 309 -6.63 13.96 -29.56
N GLY A 310 -7.78 13.30 -29.71
CA GLY A 310 -8.86 13.71 -30.62
C GLY A 310 -9.95 14.55 -29.94
N TRP A 311 -9.89 14.74 -28.63
CA TRP A 311 -10.93 15.43 -27.87
C TRP A 311 -10.58 16.90 -27.62
N PRO A 312 -11.57 17.81 -27.64
CA PRO A 312 -11.37 19.21 -27.27
C PRO A 312 -10.78 19.37 -25.86
N GLU A 313 -9.85 20.30 -25.68
CA GLU A 313 -9.32 20.62 -24.34
C GLU A 313 -10.41 21.23 -23.44
N LYS A 314 -11.32 22.02 -24.03
CA LYS A 314 -12.44 22.63 -23.32
C LYS A 314 -13.74 22.48 -24.08
N VAL A 315 -14.83 22.33 -23.34
CA VAL A 315 -16.18 22.32 -23.90
C VAL A 315 -17.14 23.18 -23.10
N LYS A 316 -18.12 23.76 -23.80
CA LYS A 316 -19.32 24.33 -23.16
C LYS A 316 -20.46 23.34 -23.30
N HIS A 317 -21.13 23.04 -22.19
CA HIS A 317 -22.18 22.03 -22.14
C HIS A 317 -23.48 22.62 -21.59
N GLU A 318 -24.63 22.26 -22.15
CA GLU A 318 -25.92 22.87 -21.77
C GLU A 318 -26.32 22.61 -20.30
N LEU A 319 -25.80 21.53 -19.70
CA LEU A 319 -26.03 21.20 -18.29
C LEU A 319 -25.20 22.04 -17.32
N HIS A 320 -24.24 22.84 -17.79
CA HIS A 320 -23.34 23.60 -16.91
C HIS A 320 -22.81 24.89 -17.55
N GLU A 321 -22.90 26.01 -16.82
CA GLU A 321 -22.57 27.34 -17.36
C GLU A 321 -21.07 27.58 -17.61
N HIS A 322 -20.19 27.00 -16.79
CA HIS A 322 -18.74 27.17 -16.93
C HIS A 322 -18.15 26.26 -18.01
N GLU A 323 -16.99 26.66 -18.54
CA GLU A 323 -16.20 25.81 -19.42
C GLU A 323 -15.70 24.58 -18.66
N LEU A 324 -15.94 23.41 -19.23
CA LEU A 324 -15.45 22.15 -18.70
C LEU A 324 -14.11 21.82 -19.34
N VAL A 325 -13.11 21.50 -18.52
CA VAL A 325 -11.76 21.17 -18.94
C VAL A 325 -11.59 19.65 -18.99
N LEU A 326 -11.02 19.14 -20.08
CA LEU A 326 -10.66 17.73 -20.18
C LEU A 326 -9.53 17.41 -19.20
N ILE A 327 -9.78 16.53 -18.24
CA ILE A 327 -8.78 16.14 -17.23
C ILE A 327 -8.65 14.64 -17.09
N ARG A 328 -7.42 14.20 -16.83
CA ARG A 328 -7.10 12.80 -16.54
C ARG A 328 -7.57 12.47 -15.13
N ARG A 329 -8.39 11.42 -15.01
CA ARG A 329 -8.92 10.94 -13.74
C ARG A 329 -8.12 9.71 -13.28
N PRO A 330 -7.32 9.81 -12.20
CA PRO A 330 -6.58 8.67 -11.66
C PRO A 330 -7.47 7.69 -10.88
N ARG A 331 -8.72 8.07 -10.61
CA ARG A 331 -9.72 7.27 -9.88
C ARG A 331 -11.08 7.39 -10.56
N PRO A 332 -11.98 6.42 -10.34
CA PRO A 332 -13.37 6.56 -10.76
C PRO A 332 -14.02 7.81 -10.17
N TYR A 333 -14.95 8.39 -10.91
CA TYR A 333 -15.66 9.62 -10.56
C TYR A 333 -17.15 9.48 -10.92
N GLY A 334 -18.03 10.27 -10.31
CA GLY A 334 -19.45 10.33 -10.69
C GLY A 334 -19.66 11.30 -11.83
N CYS A 335 -20.51 10.96 -12.79
CA CYS A 335 -20.94 11.89 -13.84
C CYS A 335 -22.24 12.59 -13.42
N ASP A 336 -22.25 13.92 -13.33
CA ASP A 336 -23.42 14.73 -12.98
C ASP A 336 -24.50 14.73 -14.07
N GLY A 337 -24.14 14.33 -15.29
CA GLY A 337 -25.08 14.27 -16.42
C GLY A 337 -25.91 13.00 -16.48
N CYS A 338 -25.33 11.84 -16.11
CA CYS A 338 -26.03 10.55 -16.20
C CYS A 338 -26.07 9.76 -14.87
N GLU A 339 -25.45 10.27 -13.81
CA GLU A 339 -25.37 9.66 -12.47
C GLU A 339 -24.64 8.30 -12.44
N GLU A 340 -23.97 7.91 -13.53
CA GLU A 340 -23.16 6.71 -13.62
C GLU A 340 -21.68 7.00 -13.29
N MET A 341 -20.96 5.99 -12.81
CA MET A 341 -19.52 6.06 -12.58
C MET A 341 -18.74 6.13 -13.90
N GLY A 342 -17.77 7.03 -13.96
CA GLY A 342 -16.80 7.16 -15.05
C GLY A 342 -15.40 6.79 -14.61
N THR A 343 -14.53 6.52 -15.58
CA THR A 343 -13.11 6.30 -15.36
C THR A 343 -12.30 7.10 -16.38
N SER A 344 -10.99 7.17 -16.17
CA SER A 344 -9.99 7.62 -17.14
C SER A 344 -9.95 9.12 -17.48
N TRP A 345 -11.00 9.68 -18.08
CA TRP A 345 -11.04 11.06 -18.54
C TRP A 345 -12.41 11.65 -18.28
N SER A 346 -12.45 12.89 -17.79
CA SER A 346 -13.69 13.65 -17.59
C SER A 346 -13.57 15.05 -18.15
N TYR A 347 -14.71 15.66 -18.44
CA TYR A 347 -14.82 17.10 -18.58
C TYR A 347 -15.27 17.67 -17.25
N ASN A 348 -14.39 18.43 -16.59
CA ASN A 348 -14.60 18.91 -15.23
C ASN A 348 -14.63 20.43 -15.15
N CYS A 349 -15.51 20.96 -14.29
CA CYS A 349 -15.42 22.31 -13.76
C CYS A 349 -14.85 22.25 -12.33
N ALA A 350 -13.64 22.75 -12.14
CA ALA A 350 -13.00 22.78 -10.81
C ALA A 350 -13.70 23.75 -9.83
N GLU A 351 -14.38 24.78 -10.34
CA GLU A 351 -15.07 25.77 -9.50
C GLU A 351 -16.36 25.22 -8.88
N CYS A 352 -17.05 24.34 -9.60
CA CYS A 352 -18.34 23.78 -9.18
C CYS A 352 -18.27 22.31 -8.76
N ASP A 353 -17.10 21.68 -8.87
CA ASP A 353 -16.92 20.23 -8.72
C ASP A 353 -17.92 19.44 -9.58
N PHE A 354 -18.07 19.87 -10.84
CA PHE A 354 -19.01 19.29 -11.81
C PHE A 354 -18.26 18.46 -12.85
N ASP A 355 -18.70 17.23 -13.08
CA ASP A 355 -18.05 16.24 -13.91
C ASP A 355 -18.98 15.61 -14.93
N LEU A 356 -18.53 15.56 -16.19
CA LEU A 356 -19.17 14.75 -17.23
C LEU A 356 -18.24 13.67 -17.75
N HIS A 357 -18.81 12.52 -18.10
CA HIS A 357 -18.14 11.60 -19.02
C HIS A 357 -17.79 12.31 -20.32
N THR A 358 -16.70 11.89 -20.96
CA THR A 358 -16.35 12.36 -22.31
C THR A 358 -17.50 12.11 -23.29
N LYS A 359 -18.14 10.93 -23.24
CA LYS A 359 -19.36 10.62 -24.01
C LYS A 359 -20.55 11.53 -23.66
N CYS A 360 -20.72 11.92 -22.40
CA CYS A 360 -21.82 12.79 -21.97
C CYS A 360 -21.61 14.22 -22.44
N ALA A 361 -20.38 14.72 -22.38
CA ALA A 361 -20.03 16.06 -22.83
C ALA A 361 -19.98 16.17 -24.37
N LEU A 362 -19.53 15.11 -25.05
CA LEU A 362 -19.38 15.05 -26.51
C LEU A 362 -20.59 14.43 -27.23
N GLY A 363 -21.59 13.93 -26.51
CA GLY A 363 -22.88 13.54 -27.08
C GLY A 363 -22.84 12.38 -28.08
N GLU A 364 -21.95 11.41 -27.87
CA GLU A 364 -21.94 10.15 -28.62
C GLU A 364 -23.12 9.26 -28.16
N GLU A 365 -23.95 8.78 -29.10
CA GLU A 365 -25.20 8.06 -28.78
C GLU A 365 -24.98 6.80 -27.93
N LYS A 366 -25.86 6.58 -26.95
CA LYS A 366 -25.97 5.33 -26.18
C LYS A 366 -26.29 4.16 -27.12
N LYS A 367 -25.29 3.34 -27.48
CA LYS A 367 -25.52 1.91 -27.74
C LYS A 367 -25.19 1.16 -26.45
N GLY A 368 -26.13 0.33 -26.01
CA GLY A 368 -26.12 -0.36 -24.72
C GLY A 368 -24.83 -1.14 -24.45
N ASP A 369 -24.59 -1.32 -23.17
CA ASP A 369 -23.45 -2.02 -22.59
C ASP A 369 -23.17 -3.37 -23.24
N GLU A 370 -22.09 -3.44 -24.03
CA GLU A 370 -21.15 -4.54 -24.00
C GLU A 370 -19.75 -3.97 -24.18
N VAL A 371 -18.96 -3.96 -23.11
CA VAL A 371 -17.50 -3.80 -23.20
C VAL A 371 -16.96 -5.13 -23.75
N ASN A 372 -17.10 -5.31 -25.07
CA ASN A 372 -16.33 -6.27 -25.84
C ASN A 372 -15.27 -5.48 -26.60
N GLY A 373 -14.02 -5.62 -26.16
CA GLY A 373 -12.89 -5.14 -26.93
C GLY A 373 -12.83 -5.86 -28.27
N GLN A 374 -13.18 -5.15 -29.34
CA GLN A 374 -12.71 -5.36 -30.70
C GLN A 374 -12.99 -4.12 -31.56
N ASP A 375 -11.91 -3.65 -32.17
CA ASP A 375 -11.79 -2.93 -33.43
C ASP A 375 -12.59 -1.63 -33.66
N ALA A 376 -11.87 -0.51 -33.64
CA ALA A 376 -11.73 0.36 -34.82
C ALA A 376 -10.62 1.40 -34.58
N ALA A 377 -9.49 1.25 -35.26
CA ALA A 377 -8.61 2.38 -35.54
C ALA A 377 -9.34 3.27 -36.55
N ALA A 378 -9.81 4.44 -36.12
CA ALA A 378 -10.34 5.47 -37.01
C ALA A 378 -9.54 6.76 -36.79
N GLU A 379 -9.10 7.35 -37.90
CA GLU A 379 -8.25 8.53 -38.00
C GLU A 379 -8.86 9.77 -37.32
N ALA A 380 -7.96 10.63 -36.83
CA ALA A 380 -8.25 11.87 -36.14
C ALA A 380 -9.13 12.84 -36.95
N ALA A 381 -10.35 13.05 -36.47
CA ALA A 381 -11.15 14.24 -36.73
C ALA A 381 -11.98 14.53 -35.48
N ALA A 382 -12.23 15.82 -35.21
CA ALA A 382 -13.18 16.22 -34.16
C ALA A 382 -14.51 15.46 -34.36
N PRO A 383 -15.17 14.99 -33.28
CA PRO A 383 -16.41 14.24 -33.40
C PRO A 383 -17.42 15.05 -34.22
N ALA A 384 -18.03 14.39 -35.22
CA ALA A 384 -18.94 15.05 -36.16
C ALA A 384 -20.08 15.76 -35.40
N GLY A 385 -20.26 17.06 -35.63
CA GLY A 385 -21.31 17.87 -35.00
C GLY A 385 -20.87 18.88 -33.94
N TYR A 386 -19.59 19.29 -33.91
CA TYR A 386 -19.08 20.33 -33.01
C TYR A 386 -18.52 21.54 -33.77
N VAL A 387 -18.74 22.74 -33.22
CA VAL A 387 -18.12 23.99 -33.67
C VAL A 387 -17.14 24.45 -32.59
N CYS A 388 -15.88 24.66 -32.98
CA CYS A 388 -14.80 25.06 -32.08
C CYS A 388 -14.34 26.49 -32.36
N GLU A 389 -14.22 27.29 -31.31
CA GLU A 389 -13.63 28.63 -31.32
C GLU A 389 -12.35 28.60 -30.46
N GLY A 390 -11.20 28.38 -31.10
CA GLY A 390 -9.93 28.15 -30.39
C GLY A 390 -9.87 26.74 -29.78
N ASP A 391 -9.58 26.66 -28.49
CA ASP A 391 -9.54 25.43 -27.66
C ASP A 391 -10.91 25.04 -27.08
N VAL A 392 -11.94 25.88 -27.26
CA VAL A 392 -13.30 25.67 -26.72
C VAL A 392 -14.25 25.20 -27.82
N CYS A 393 -14.86 24.04 -27.62
CA CYS A 393 -15.86 23.48 -28.53
C CYS A 393 -17.28 23.49 -27.93
N ARG A 394 -18.29 23.64 -28.79
CA ARG A 394 -19.71 23.48 -28.45
C ARG A 394 -20.40 22.59 -29.47
N LYS A 395 -21.42 21.85 -29.03
CA LYS A 395 -22.26 21.06 -29.93
C LYS A 395 -23.00 22.00 -30.89
N ALA A 396 -22.97 21.68 -32.19
CA ALA A 396 -23.52 22.50 -33.27
C ALA A 396 -25.06 22.51 -33.27
#